data_AF-A0A536NCJ4-F1
#
_entry.id   AF-A0A536NCJ4-F1
#
_cell.length_a   1.000
_cell.length_b   1.000
_cell.length_c   1.000
_cell.angle_alpha   90.00
_cell.angle_beta   90.00
_cell.angle_gamma   90.00
#
_symmetry.space_group_name_H-M   'P 1'
#
loop_
_entity.id
_entity.type
_entity.pdbx_description
1 polymer ?
#
loop_
_entity_poly.entity_id
_entity_poly.type
_entity_poly.pdbx_seq_one_letter_code
_entity_poly.pdbx_strand_id
1 'polypeptide(L)'
;MRRTVDRDELQVTLDVLRRVPAAVKGWSEGNASLEPFEMVVATRALTSLSDSGGGRAWVSPRDCSPELARHAAGGSVDAILAVWPSDGTLELCGWGCSIGPGHEAGGAGFSSIVSDNWRSYLTAPHPEEGFVHEWLHQVEATYRDLGFGEDVVPPLHEAEILTSSRPPTEPPHGDTYRVHHDRAGHTWQPWYHDYMTGHVRRPGDGACFGLAPEVWAARGERPPQRR
;
A
#
# COMPACT_ATOMS: atom_id res chain seq x y z
N MET A 1 -15.81 6.53 -22.52
CA MET A 1 -15.40 5.53 -23.57
C MET A 1 -15.12 4.23 -22.83
N ARG A 2 -15.36 3.02 -23.37
CA ARG A 2 -15.07 1.79 -22.60
C ARG A 2 -13.58 1.45 -22.70
N ARG A 3 -12.81 1.72 -21.66
CA ARG A 3 -11.42 1.27 -21.54
C ARG A 3 -11.38 -0.19 -21.09
N THR A 4 -10.47 -0.96 -21.68
CA THR A 4 -10.21 -2.36 -21.32
C THR A 4 -8.70 -2.52 -21.20
N VAL A 5 -8.22 -3.15 -20.13
CA VAL A 5 -6.79 -3.49 -19.94
C VAL A 5 -6.32 -4.31 -21.13
N ASP A 6 -5.25 -3.88 -21.80
CA ASP A 6 -4.68 -4.65 -22.90
C ASP A 6 -3.80 -5.80 -22.36
N ARG A 7 -3.33 -6.67 -23.25
CA ARG A 7 -2.56 -7.85 -22.85
C ARG A 7 -1.25 -7.48 -22.16
N ASP A 8 -0.56 -6.44 -22.63
CA ASP A 8 0.76 -6.08 -22.13
C ASP A 8 0.62 -5.40 -20.77
N GLU A 9 -0.34 -4.47 -20.64
CA GLU A 9 -0.71 -3.85 -19.38
C GLU A 9 -1.08 -4.89 -18.32
N LEU A 10 -1.93 -5.86 -18.67
CA LEU A 10 -2.31 -6.93 -17.75
C LEU A 10 -1.10 -7.75 -17.33
N GLN A 11 -0.28 -8.18 -18.29
CA GLN A 11 0.87 -9.04 -18.00
C GLN A 11 1.88 -8.33 -17.10
N VAL A 12 2.24 -7.08 -17.43
CA VAL A 12 3.21 -6.30 -16.64
C VAL A 12 2.66 -6.02 -15.24
N THR A 13 1.38 -5.67 -15.11
CA THR A 13 0.75 -5.45 -13.80
C THR A 13 0.79 -6.72 -12.95
N LEU A 14 0.44 -7.88 -13.52
CA LEU A 14 0.52 -9.17 -12.83
C LEU A 14 1.96 -9.53 -12.44
N ASP A 15 2.94 -9.26 -13.29
CA ASP A 15 4.35 -9.52 -12.98
C ASP A 15 4.84 -8.69 -11.80
N VAL A 16 4.40 -7.43 -11.69
CA VAL A 16 4.70 -6.58 -10.52
C VAL A 16 3.96 -7.06 -9.28
N LEU A 17 2.67 -7.36 -9.37
CA LEU A 17 1.87 -7.84 -8.24
C LEU A 17 2.46 -9.12 -7.63
N ARG A 18 3.03 -10.02 -8.43
CA ARG A 18 3.74 -11.23 -7.95
C ARG A 18 4.96 -10.92 -7.07
N ARG A 19 5.55 -9.73 -7.20
CA ARG A 19 6.71 -9.31 -6.38
C ARG A 19 6.29 -8.76 -5.02
N VAL A 20 5.04 -8.31 -4.88
CA VAL A 20 4.57 -7.60 -3.67
C VAL A 20 4.72 -8.44 -2.39
N PRO A 21 4.35 -9.73 -2.32
CA PRO A 21 4.54 -10.53 -1.09
C PRO A 21 6.00 -10.66 -0.66
N ALA A 22 6.90 -10.86 -1.63
CA ALA A 22 8.34 -10.95 -1.36
C ALA A 22 8.91 -9.60 -0.91
N ALA A 23 8.44 -8.50 -1.48
CA ALA A 23 8.82 -7.15 -1.06
C ALA A 23 8.32 -6.84 0.35
N VAL A 24 7.05 -7.10 0.67
CA VAL A 24 6.53 -6.92 2.03
C VAL A 24 7.34 -7.73 3.03
N LYS A 25 7.58 -9.02 2.75
CA LYS A 25 8.38 -9.87 3.65
C LYS A 25 9.82 -9.38 3.77
N GLY A 26 10.46 -9.02 2.66
CA GLY A 26 11.86 -8.59 2.65
C GLY A 26 12.07 -7.24 3.32
N TRP A 27 11.26 -6.25 2.96
CA TRP A 27 11.36 -4.88 3.47
C TRP A 27 10.83 -4.74 4.89
N SER A 28 10.02 -5.67 5.39
CA SER A 28 9.67 -5.73 6.82
C SER A 28 10.64 -6.59 7.64
N GLU A 29 11.71 -7.12 7.02
CA GLU A 29 12.64 -8.08 7.64
C GLU A 29 11.94 -9.32 8.24
N GLY A 30 10.81 -9.72 7.63
CA GLY A 30 10.00 -10.86 8.04
C GLY A 30 8.94 -10.55 9.09
N ASN A 31 8.80 -9.30 9.54
CA ASN A 31 7.78 -8.92 10.52
C ASN A 31 6.36 -8.94 9.94
N ALA A 32 6.21 -8.85 8.61
CA ALA A 32 4.93 -8.92 7.92
C ALA A 32 4.95 -9.92 6.76
N SER A 33 3.76 -10.43 6.42
CA SER A 33 3.55 -11.31 5.26
C SER A 33 2.19 -11.07 4.62
N LEU A 34 2.13 -11.23 3.30
CA LEU A 34 0.89 -11.20 2.52
C LEU A 34 0.44 -12.60 2.07
N GLU A 35 0.83 -13.65 2.80
CA GLU A 35 0.52 -15.03 2.43
C GLU A 35 -0.72 -15.56 3.18
N PRO A 36 -1.68 -16.22 2.49
CA PRO A 36 -1.68 -16.49 1.04
C PRO A 36 -1.99 -15.23 0.20
N PHE A 37 -1.29 -15.08 -0.93
CA PHE A 37 -1.54 -14.01 -1.90
C PHE A 37 -2.25 -14.53 -3.16
N GLU A 38 -3.52 -14.14 -3.35
CA GLU A 38 -4.31 -14.52 -4.52
C GLU A 38 -4.46 -13.34 -5.48
N MET A 39 -4.26 -13.59 -6.79
CA MET A 39 -4.56 -12.63 -7.84
C MET A 39 -5.73 -13.13 -8.68
N VAL A 40 -6.76 -12.30 -8.80
CA VAL A 40 -7.96 -12.59 -9.59
C VAL A 40 -8.09 -11.57 -10.71
N VAL A 41 -8.23 -12.06 -11.94
CA VAL A 41 -8.56 -11.20 -13.09
C VAL A 41 -10.07 -11.15 -13.24
N ALA A 42 -10.68 -10.04 -12.81
CA ALA A 42 -12.11 -9.80 -12.98
C ALA A 42 -12.42 -9.42 -14.44
N THR A 43 -13.38 -10.13 -15.05
CA THR A 43 -13.83 -9.87 -16.43
C THR A 43 -15.08 -9.00 -16.51
N ARG A 44 -15.74 -8.78 -15.36
CA ARG A 44 -16.91 -7.89 -15.28
C ARG A 44 -16.45 -6.44 -15.45
N ALA A 45 -17.16 -5.70 -16.30
CA ALA A 45 -16.93 -4.27 -16.42
C ALA A 45 -17.42 -3.55 -15.15
N LEU A 46 -16.63 -2.58 -14.70
CA LEU A 46 -17.10 -1.54 -13.78
C LEU A 46 -18.10 -0.64 -14.53
N THR A 47 -19.25 -0.39 -13.91
CA THR A 47 -20.33 0.42 -14.50
C THR A 47 -20.50 1.77 -13.82
N SER A 48 -19.83 1.96 -12.68
CA SER A 48 -19.82 3.17 -11.88
C SER A 48 -18.46 3.31 -11.19
N LEU A 49 -18.14 4.54 -10.82
CA LEU A 49 -17.12 4.87 -9.84
C LEU A 49 -17.81 5.61 -8.69
N SER A 50 -17.25 5.47 -7.50
CA SER A 50 -17.73 6.16 -6.30
C SER A 50 -17.03 7.51 -6.14
N ASP A 51 -17.67 8.43 -5.41
CA ASP A 51 -17.06 9.69 -4.98
C ASP A 51 -16.09 9.41 -3.81
N SER A 52 -14.86 9.94 -3.89
CA SER A 52 -13.85 9.87 -2.83
C SER A 52 -13.80 11.14 -1.96
N GLY A 53 -14.69 12.09 -2.19
CA GLY A 53 -14.69 13.44 -1.65
C GLY A 53 -14.09 14.46 -2.63
N GLY A 54 -14.55 15.72 -2.53
CA GLY A 54 -14.00 16.84 -3.30
C GLY A 54 -14.27 16.77 -4.81
N GLY A 55 -15.25 15.98 -5.25
CA GLY A 55 -15.57 15.78 -6.67
C GLY A 55 -14.64 14.80 -7.39
N ARG A 56 -13.81 14.07 -6.65
CA ARG A 56 -12.89 13.04 -7.19
C ARG A 56 -13.53 11.67 -7.18
N ALA A 57 -13.12 10.83 -8.12
CA ALA A 57 -13.64 9.48 -8.31
C ALA A 57 -12.61 8.39 -7.97
N TRP A 58 -13.12 7.22 -7.59
CA TRP A 58 -12.32 6.01 -7.37
C TRP A 58 -13.17 4.75 -7.51
N VAL A 59 -12.54 3.58 -7.60
CA VAL A 59 -13.24 2.30 -7.46
C VAL A 59 -13.34 1.99 -5.97
N SER A 60 -14.53 2.12 -5.39
CA SER A 60 -14.71 1.77 -3.98
C SER A 60 -15.03 0.27 -3.84
N PRO A 61 -15.01 -0.28 -2.61
CA PRO A 61 -15.49 -1.65 -2.37
C PRO A 61 -16.90 -1.91 -2.93
N ARG A 62 -17.77 -0.88 -2.92
CA ARG A 62 -19.13 -0.99 -3.47
C ARG A 62 -19.10 -1.32 -4.97
N ASP A 63 -18.22 -0.69 -5.73
CA ASP A 63 -18.11 -0.88 -7.19
C ASP A 63 -17.58 -2.28 -7.54
N CYS A 64 -16.89 -2.93 -6.59
CA CYS A 64 -16.36 -4.31 -6.68
C CYS A 64 -17.22 -5.35 -5.94
N SER A 65 -18.40 -5.01 -5.43
CA SER A 65 -19.19 -5.90 -4.54
C SER A 65 -19.34 -7.34 -5.04
N PRO A 66 -19.63 -7.62 -6.34
CA PRO A 66 -19.73 -8.99 -6.83
C PRO A 66 -18.43 -9.79 -6.74
N GLU A 67 -17.28 -9.16 -7.00
CA GLU A 67 -15.97 -9.78 -6.89
C GLU A 67 -15.60 -9.98 -5.41
N LEU A 68 -15.85 -8.98 -4.57
CA LEU A 68 -15.61 -9.07 -3.13
C LEU A 68 -16.45 -10.18 -2.48
N ALA A 69 -17.72 -10.29 -2.85
CA ALA A 69 -18.59 -11.36 -2.35
C ALA A 69 -18.16 -12.76 -2.81
N ARG A 70 -17.38 -12.87 -3.90
CA ARG A 70 -16.87 -14.15 -4.40
C ARG A 70 -15.52 -14.53 -3.81
N HIS A 71 -14.63 -13.55 -3.63
CA HIS A 71 -13.21 -13.78 -3.33
C HIS A 71 -12.78 -13.33 -1.92
N ALA A 72 -13.54 -12.43 -1.28
CA ALA A 72 -13.22 -11.85 0.03
C ALA A 72 -14.38 -12.00 1.04
N ALA A 73 -15.27 -12.96 0.81
CA ALA A 73 -16.44 -13.14 1.65
C ALA A 73 -16.07 -13.54 3.08
N GLY A 74 -16.79 -12.98 4.06
CA GLY A 74 -16.69 -13.40 5.45
C GLY A 74 -15.44 -12.92 6.20
N GLY A 75 -14.64 -12.01 5.63
CA GLY A 75 -13.39 -11.55 6.25
C GLY A 75 -12.27 -12.57 6.10
N SER A 76 -12.25 -13.28 4.96
CA SER A 76 -11.24 -14.30 4.64
C SER A 76 -9.88 -13.70 4.28
N VAL A 77 -9.80 -12.38 4.09
CA VAL A 77 -8.59 -11.66 3.70
C VAL A 77 -8.46 -10.39 4.53
N ASP A 78 -7.23 -9.98 4.79
CA ASP A 78 -6.92 -8.77 5.56
C ASP A 78 -6.79 -7.52 4.69
N ALA A 79 -6.42 -7.69 3.42
CA ALA A 79 -6.08 -6.61 2.51
C ALA A 79 -6.52 -6.93 1.08
N ILE A 80 -7.00 -5.91 0.37
CA ILE A 80 -7.45 -6.02 -1.02
C ILE A 80 -6.77 -4.91 -1.83
N LEU A 81 -6.20 -5.28 -2.97
CA LEU A 81 -5.65 -4.36 -3.96
C LEU A 81 -6.48 -4.49 -5.26
N ALA A 82 -7.38 -3.54 -5.50
CA ALA A 82 -8.18 -3.47 -6.70
C ALA A 82 -7.47 -2.63 -7.77
N VAL A 83 -6.92 -3.29 -8.79
CA VAL A 83 -6.20 -2.63 -9.89
C VAL A 83 -7.10 -2.54 -11.12
N TRP A 84 -7.24 -1.33 -11.68
CA TRP A 84 -8.18 -1.07 -12.77
C TRP A 84 -7.68 0.04 -13.71
N PRO A 85 -8.08 0.04 -15.00
CA PRO A 85 -7.69 1.08 -15.93
C PRO A 85 -8.68 2.26 -15.89
N SER A 86 -8.20 3.48 -16.04
CA SER A 86 -9.03 4.66 -16.27
C SER A 86 -9.08 5.03 -17.76
N ASP A 87 -10.14 5.73 -18.18
CA ASP A 87 -10.19 6.38 -19.49
C ASP A 87 -9.75 7.86 -19.45
N GLY A 88 -9.30 8.32 -18.27
CA GLY A 88 -8.79 9.68 -18.04
C GLY A 88 -9.86 10.76 -18.05
N THR A 89 -11.15 10.42 -18.10
CA THR A 89 -12.23 11.41 -18.22
C THR A 89 -12.69 12.01 -16.89
N LEU A 90 -12.31 11.39 -15.77
CA LEU A 90 -12.66 11.82 -14.42
C LEU A 90 -11.41 12.19 -13.63
N GLU A 91 -11.53 13.20 -12.78
CA GLU A 91 -10.50 13.48 -11.77
C GLU A 91 -10.52 12.36 -10.73
N LEU A 92 -9.39 11.68 -10.56
CA LEU A 92 -9.27 10.56 -9.64
C LEU A 92 -8.72 11.01 -8.28
N CYS A 93 -8.99 10.22 -7.26
CA CYS A 93 -8.44 10.38 -5.90
C CYS A 93 -6.90 10.42 -5.84
N GLY A 94 -6.22 9.91 -6.88
CA GLY A 94 -4.77 9.77 -6.98
C GLY A 94 -4.42 8.63 -7.94
N TRP A 95 -3.13 8.24 -7.99
CA TRP A 95 -2.73 6.98 -8.62
C TRP A 95 -3.30 5.79 -7.84
N GLY A 96 -3.26 5.87 -6.51
CA GLY A 96 -3.93 4.97 -5.59
C GLY A 96 -4.75 5.73 -4.56
N CYS A 97 -5.70 5.05 -3.95
CA CYS A 97 -6.43 5.52 -2.77
C CYS A 97 -6.85 4.33 -1.94
N SER A 98 -6.65 4.46 -0.63
CA SER A 98 -6.77 3.36 0.30
C SER A 98 -7.65 3.74 1.48
N ILE A 99 -8.41 2.76 1.97
CA ILE A 99 -9.15 2.82 3.21
C ILE A 99 -8.72 1.66 4.12
N GLY A 100 -8.81 1.90 5.42
CA GLY A 100 -8.56 0.87 6.43
C GLY A 100 -9.60 -0.26 6.43
N PRO A 101 -9.39 -1.27 7.29
CA PRO A 101 -10.34 -2.35 7.51
C PRO A 101 -11.76 -1.86 7.80
N GLY A 102 -12.73 -2.31 7.01
CA GLY A 102 -14.12 -1.85 7.13
C GLY A 102 -15.14 -2.86 6.62
N HIS A 103 -16.39 -2.74 7.09
CA HIS A 103 -17.50 -3.61 6.70
C HIS A 103 -17.77 -3.60 5.18
N GLU A 104 -17.51 -2.48 4.53
CA GLU A 104 -17.65 -2.25 3.10
C GLU A 104 -16.76 -3.18 2.25
N ALA A 105 -15.62 -3.59 2.79
CA ALA A 105 -14.68 -4.53 2.18
C ALA A 105 -14.63 -5.87 2.92
N GLY A 106 -15.71 -6.23 3.62
CA GLY A 106 -15.83 -7.51 4.33
C GLY A 106 -14.95 -7.64 5.57
N GLY A 107 -14.39 -6.53 6.08
CA GLY A 107 -13.44 -6.48 7.18
C GLY A 107 -11.98 -6.32 6.73
N ALA A 108 -11.70 -6.36 5.42
CA ALA A 108 -10.37 -6.11 4.88
C ALA A 108 -10.10 -4.61 4.70
N GLY A 109 -8.83 -4.20 4.69
CA GLY A 109 -8.44 -2.94 4.07
C GLY A 109 -8.59 -3.00 2.55
N PHE A 110 -8.75 -1.85 1.91
CA PHE A 110 -8.99 -1.79 0.47
C PHE A 110 -8.21 -0.65 -0.19
N SER A 111 -7.47 -0.97 -1.24
CA SER A 111 -6.78 -0.01 -2.11
C SER A 111 -7.35 -0.07 -3.52
N SER A 112 -7.69 1.08 -4.07
CA SER A 112 -8.03 1.31 -5.49
C SER A 112 -6.80 1.86 -6.20
N ILE A 113 -6.30 1.16 -7.21
CA ILE A 113 -5.05 1.50 -7.90
C ILE A 113 -5.26 1.56 -9.41
N VAL A 114 -4.82 2.65 -10.04
CA VAL A 114 -4.99 2.88 -11.47
C VAL A 114 -3.80 2.29 -12.24
N SER A 115 -4.07 1.44 -13.24
CA SER A 115 -3.02 0.76 -14.04
C SER A 115 -2.44 1.59 -15.19
N ASP A 116 -2.96 2.79 -15.44
CA ASP A 116 -2.65 3.59 -16.64
C ASP A 116 -1.15 3.86 -16.85
N ASN A 117 -0.40 3.98 -15.76
CA ASN A 117 1.05 4.22 -15.79
C ASN A 117 1.89 2.93 -15.87
N TRP A 118 1.33 1.77 -16.22
CA TRP A 118 2.02 0.49 -16.21
C TRP A 118 3.37 0.45 -16.94
N ARG A 119 3.57 1.31 -17.96
CA ARG A 119 4.84 1.41 -18.68
C ARG A 119 6.01 1.85 -17.78
N SER A 120 5.74 2.64 -16.73
CA SER A 120 6.79 3.04 -15.78
C SER A 120 7.31 1.84 -14.98
N TYR A 121 6.49 0.80 -14.79
CA TYR A 121 6.88 -0.41 -14.08
C TYR A 121 8.03 -1.16 -14.76
N LEU A 122 8.17 -1.02 -16.08
CA LEU A 122 9.22 -1.68 -16.86
C LEU A 122 10.62 -1.15 -16.55
N THR A 123 10.71 0.09 -16.06
CA THR A 123 11.99 0.79 -15.85
C THR A 123 12.22 1.17 -14.39
N ALA A 124 11.20 1.11 -13.54
CA ALA A 124 11.33 1.38 -12.12
C ALA A 124 12.24 0.34 -11.44
N PRO A 125 13.12 0.73 -10.50
CA PRO A 125 13.97 -0.21 -9.77
C PRO A 125 13.13 -1.15 -8.88
N HIS A 126 12.10 -0.60 -8.24
CA HIS A 126 11.16 -1.29 -7.36
C HIS A 126 9.71 -1.01 -7.81
N PRO A 127 9.25 -1.57 -8.94
CA PRO A 127 7.91 -1.28 -9.46
C PRO A 127 6.77 -1.65 -8.50
N GLU A 128 7.04 -2.56 -7.55
CA GLU A 128 6.12 -2.97 -6.49
C GLU A 128 5.92 -1.92 -5.38
N GLU A 129 6.77 -0.89 -5.30
CA GLU A 129 6.77 0.06 -4.18
C GLU A 129 5.44 0.82 -4.03
N GLY A 130 4.79 1.17 -5.15
CA GLY A 130 3.47 1.79 -5.12
C GLY A 130 2.40 0.88 -4.53
N PHE A 131 2.44 -0.43 -4.81
CA PHE A 131 1.48 -1.37 -4.24
C PHE A 131 1.72 -1.58 -2.73
N VAL A 132 2.99 -1.59 -2.32
CA VAL A 132 3.36 -1.64 -0.90
C VAL A 132 2.92 -0.35 -0.18
N HIS A 133 3.06 0.81 -0.82
CA HIS A 133 2.57 2.09 -0.29
C HIS A 133 1.07 2.06 -0.01
N GLU A 134 0.27 1.63 -0.98
CA GLU A 134 -1.18 1.57 -0.81
C GLU A 134 -1.62 0.55 0.24
N TRP A 135 -0.93 -0.60 0.30
CA TRP A 135 -1.14 -1.55 1.40
C TRP A 135 -0.77 -0.94 2.76
N LEU A 136 0.32 -0.17 2.85
CA LEU A 136 0.75 0.47 4.09
C LEU A 136 -0.26 1.51 4.61
N HIS A 137 -1.05 2.17 3.75
CA HIS A 137 -2.18 2.99 4.22
C HIS A 137 -3.22 2.16 4.97
N GLN A 138 -3.50 0.92 4.53
CA GLN A 138 -4.39 0.00 5.24
C GLN A 138 -3.81 -0.45 6.57
N VAL A 139 -2.49 -0.68 6.60
CA VAL A 139 -1.73 -1.01 7.81
C VAL A 139 -1.77 0.14 8.81
N GLU A 140 -1.52 1.37 8.35
CA GLU A 140 -1.59 2.58 9.18
C GLU A 140 -2.96 2.67 9.86
N ALA A 141 -4.05 2.56 9.10
CA ALA A 141 -5.39 2.57 9.65
C ALA A 141 -5.62 1.46 10.70
N THR A 142 -5.11 0.25 10.44
CA THR A 142 -5.18 -0.86 11.41
C THR A 142 -4.50 -0.50 12.74
N TYR A 143 -3.31 0.10 12.69
CA TYR A 143 -2.58 0.49 13.91
C TYR A 143 -3.17 1.71 14.61
N ARG A 144 -3.76 2.65 13.86
CA ARG A 144 -4.58 3.73 14.44
C ARG A 144 -5.74 3.17 15.25
N ASP A 145 -6.43 2.15 14.74
CA ASP A 145 -7.54 1.47 15.43
C ASP A 145 -7.11 0.65 16.66
N LEU A 146 -5.81 0.34 16.77
CA LEU A 146 -5.19 -0.25 17.95
C LEU A 146 -4.74 0.80 18.98
N GLY A 147 -4.84 2.09 18.64
CA GLY A 147 -4.51 3.22 19.52
C GLY A 147 -3.09 3.76 19.34
N PHE A 148 -2.34 3.35 18.31
CA PHE A 148 -1.02 3.90 18.04
C PHE A 148 -1.11 5.29 17.40
N GLY A 149 -0.46 6.28 18.03
CA GLY A 149 -0.37 7.65 17.55
C GLY A 149 0.73 7.87 16.50
N GLU A 150 0.79 9.09 15.96
CA GLU A 150 1.78 9.52 14.95
C GLU A 150 3.22 9.50 15.48
N ASP A 151 3.37 9.46 16.80
CA ASP A 151 4.64 9.28 17.51
C ASP A 151 5.21 7.86 17.36
N VAL A 152 4.37 6.86 17.08
CA VAL A 152 4.80 5.48 16.82
C VAL A 152 4.71 5.13 15.35
N VAL A 153 3.58 5.45 14.70
CA VAL A 153 3.34 5.18 13.29
C VAL A 153 3.15 6.53 12.62
N PRO A 154 4.18 7.15 12.02
CA PRO A 154 4.03 8.46 11.40
C PRO A 154 3.16 8.35 10.15
N PRO A 155 2.56 9.45 9.67
CA PRO A 155 1.83 9.44 8.40
C PRO A 155 2.73 8.99 7.26
N LEU A 156 2.24 8.08 6.42
CA LEU A 156 3.07 7.47 5.36
C LEU A 156 3.67 8.49 4.36
N HIS A 157 3.05 9.66 4.23
CA HIS A 157 3.49 10.75 3.35
C HIS A 157 4.55 11.69 3.95
N GLU A 158 4.98 11.49 5.20
CA GLU A 158 6.00 12.35 5.83
C GLU A 158 7.45 12.03 5.42
N ALA A 159 7.67 11.03 4.55
CA ALA A 159 8.99 10.56 4.16
C ALA A 159 9.99 11.66 3.80
N GLU A 160 9.53 12.77 3.21
CA GLU A 160 10.41 13.81 2.67
C GLU A 160 11.36 14.45 3.69
N ILE A 161 10.89 14.64 4.92
CA ILE A 161 11.61 15.35 5.98
C ILE A 161 12.30 14.39 6.97
N LEU A 162 12.13 13.08 6.75
CA LEU A 162 12.57 12.04 7.67
C LEU A 162 13.86 11.38 7.18
N THR A 163 14.53 10.69 8.09
CA THR A 163 15.77 9.96 7.82
C THR A 163 15.78 8.63 8.57
N SER A 164 16.87 7.88 8.44
CA SER A 164 17.02 6.52 8.95
C SER A 164 18.01 6.44 10.09
N SER A 165 17.69 5.65 11.11
CA SER A 165 18.59 5.31 12.21
C SER A 165 19.55 4.16 11.89
N ARG A 166 19.47 3.59 10.69
CA ARG A 166 20.35 2.51 10.24
C ARG A 166 21.83 2.90 10.18
N PRO A 167 22.74 1.92 10.21
CA PRO A 167 24.18 2.17 10.14
C PRO A 167 24.60 3.03 8.93
N PRO A 168 25.77 3.72 9.00
CA PRO A 168 26.26 4.56 7.91
C PRO A 168 26.42 3.91 6.55
N THR A 169 26.41 2.58 6.50
CA THR A 169 26.51 1.78 5.29
C THR A 169 25.18 1.57 4.57
N GLU A 170 24.05 1.94 5.19
CA GLU A 170 22.71 1.74 4.64
C GLU A 170 22.06 3.07 4.26
N PRO A 171 21.43 3.18 3.07
CA PRO A 171 20.70 4.39 2.70
C PRO A 171 19.47 4.59 3.60
N PRO A 172 18.99 5.84 3.78
CA PRO A 172 19.52 7.12 3.31
C PRO A 172 20.56 7.75 4.26
N HIS A 173 21.33 7.01 5.06
CA HIS A 173 22.12 7.56 6.17
C HIS A 173 22.83 8.90 5.88
N GLY A 174 22.60 9.88 6.76
CA GLY A 174 23.15 11.23 6.65
C GLY A 174 22.32 12.19 5.79
N ASP A 175 21.34 11.69 5.05
CA ASP A 175 20.41 12.44 4.21
C ASP A 175 18.94 12.15 4.58
N THR A 176 18.00 12.93 4.06
CA THR A 176 16.56 12.58 4.14
C THR A 176 16.18 11.60 3.04
N TYR A 177 15.04 10.90 3.19
CA TYR A 177 14.55 10.00 2.13
C TYR A 177 14.29 10.75 0.82
N ARG A 178 13.86 12.02 0.85
CA ARG A 178 13.73 12.85 -0.36
C ARG A 178 15.06 13.02 -1.10
N VAL A 179 16.12 13.41 -0.38
CA VAL A 179 17.45 13.60 -0.99
C VAL A 179 17.97 12.28 -1.57
N HIS A 180 17.74 11.17 -0.86
CA HIS A 180 18.09 9.85 -1.37
C HIS A 180 17.29 9.49 -2.62
N HIS A 181 15.96 9.63 -2.59
CA HIS A 181 15.06 9.37 -3.72
C HIS A 181 15.52 10.11 -4.97
N ASP A 182 15.82 11.40 -4.86
CA ASP A 182 16.20 12.23 -6.00
C ASP A 182 17.59 11.84 -6.58
N ARG A 183 18.51 11.31 -5.75
CA ARG A 183 19.85 10.88 -6.16
C ARG A 183 19.91 9.42 -6.66
N ALA A 184 19.09 8.54 -6.10
CA ALA A 184 19.20 7.08 -6.24
C ALA A 184 18.22 6.47 -7.24
N GLY A 185 17.71 7.26 -8.18
CA GLY A 185 16.84 6.76 -9.25
C GLY A 185 15.35 6.76 -8.92
N HIS A 186 14.90 7.72 -8.09
CA HIS A 186 13.48 7.98 -7.78
C HIS A 186 12.76 6.78 -7.15
N THR A 187 13.35 6.21 -6.10
CA THR A 187 12.72 5.14 -5.31
C THR A 187 12.52 5.56 -3.85
N TRP A 188 11.42 5.09 -3.28
CA TRP A 188 11.09 5.21 -1.86
C TRP A 188 11.33 3.91 -1.09
N GLN A 189 11.92 2.89 -1.71
CA GLN A 189 12.12 1.59 -1.06
C GLN A 189 12.80 1.68 0.32
N PRO A 190 13.87 2.48 0.53
CA PRO A 190 14.48 2.62 1.86
C PRO A 190 13.52 3.22 2.89
N TRP A 191 12.64 4.14 2.48
CA TRP A 191 11.59 4.66 3.36
C TRP A 191 10.67 3.55 3.83
N TYR A 192 10.15 2.72 2.91
CA TYR A 192 9.26 1.63 3.27
C TYR A 192 9.95 0.58 4.13
N HIS A 193 11.22 0.28 3.87
CA HIS A 193 12.03 -0.61 4.70
C HIS A 193 12.13 -0.11 6.14
N ASP A 194 12.52 1.15 6.33
CA ASP A 194 12.64 1.74 7.66
C ASP A 194 11.28 1.89 8.37
N TYR A 195 10.24 2.28 7.62
CA TYR A 195 8.88 2.38 8.12
C TYR A 195 8.38 1.03 8.64
N MET A 196 8.66 -0.07 7.94
CA MET A 196 8.23 -1.41 8.32
C MET A 196 9.12 -2.11 9.36
N THR A 197 10.21 -1.47 9.78
CA THR A 197 11.18 -2.03 10.74
C THR A 197 11.41 -1.14 11.95
N GLY A 198 10.77 0.04 12.02
CA GLY A 198 10.90 0.95 13.16
C GLY A 198 12.20 1.74 13.19
N HIS A 199 12.82 1.95 12.03
CA HIS A 199 14.11 2.64 11.89
C HIS A 199 13.98 4.09 11.38
N VAL A 200 12.76 4.61 11.30
CA VAL A 200 12.56 6.00 10.90
C VAL A 200 12.89 6.94 12.05
N ARG A 201 13.56 8.06 11.76
CA ARG A 201 13.83 9.13 12.73
C ARG A 201 13.63 10.51 12.13
N ARG A 202 13.45 11.50 13.00
CA ARG A 202 13.59 12.92 12.63
C ARG A 202 15.08 13.30 12.62
N PRO A 203 15.53 14.17 11.70
CA PRO A 203 16.91 14.65 11.72
C PRO A 203 17.26 15.31 13.06
N GLY A 204 18.36 14.87 13.69
CA GLY A 204 18.83 15.40 14.98
C GLY A 204 18.11 14.85 16.22
N ASP A 205 17.09 14.00 16.05
CA ASP A 205 16.44 13.26 17.13
C ASP A 205 17.08 11.87 17.30
N GLY A 206 17.08 11.36 18.53
CA GLY A 206 17.51 10.01 18.88
C GLY A 206 16.36 8.98 18.88
N ALA A 207 15.10 9.42 18.94
CA ALA A 207 13.95 8.54 18.92
C ALA A 207 13.70 7.95 17.52
N CYS A 208 13.41 6.65 17.49
CA CYS A 208 13.00 5.95 16.29
C CYS A 208 11.50 5.64 16.35
N PHE A 209 10.88 5.57 15.19
CA PHE A 209 9.47 5.28 15.01
C PHE A 209 9.27 4.46 13.73
N GLY A 210 8.04 3.98 13.54
CA GLY A 210 7.65 3.01 12.53
C GLY A 210 7.17 1.71 13.16
N LEU A 211 6.86 0.75 12.31
CA LEU A 211 6.36 -0.56 12.67
C LEU A 211 7.52 -1.46 13.12
N ALA A 212 8.04 -1.21 14.32
CA ALA A 212 9.01 -2.10 14.96
C ALA A 212 8.39 -3.49 15.23
N PRO A 213 9.17 -4.56 15.45
CA PRO A 213 8.64 -5.91 15.69
C PRO A 213 7.58 -5.98 16.79
N GLU A 214 7.74 -5.21 17.87
CA GLU A 214 6.77 -5.09 18.97
C GLU A 214 5.46 -4.42 18.55
N VAL A 215 5.52 -3.44 17.64
CA VAL A 215 4.31 -2.81 17.06
C VAL A 215 3.61 -3.83 16.18
N TRP A 216 4.34 -4.57 15.34
CA TRP A 216 3.77 -5.65 14.54
C TRP A 216 3.04 -6.68 15.40
N ALA A 217 3.65 -7.11 16.51
CA ALA A 217 3.11 -8.10 17.43
C ALA A 217 1.75 -7.69 18.06
N ALA A 218 1.53 -6.39 18.30
CA ALA A 218 0.29 -5.89 18.89
C ALA A 218 -0.98 -6.24 18.08
N ARG A 219 -0.85 -6.47 16.77
CA ARG A 219 -1.97 -6.94 15.93
C ARG A 219 -2.41 -8.36 16.28
N GLY A 220 -1.48 -9.24 16.64
CA GLY A 220 -1.76 -10.63 17.01
C GLY A 220 -2.43 -10.79 18.38
N GLU A 221 -2.41 -9.75 19.21
CA GLU A 221 -2.95 -9.77 20.57
C GLU A 221 -4.45 -9.40 20.63
N ARG A 222 -5.04 -8.89 19.55
CA ARG A 222 -6.48 -8.61 19.50
C ARG A 222 -7.24 -9.91 19.21
N PRO A 223 -8.16 -10.37 20.08
CA PRO A 223 -9.08 -11.45 19.71
C PRO A 223 -9.91 -11.00 18.49
N PRO A 224 -10.27 -11.92 17.57
CA PRO A 224 -11.08 -11.58 16.42
C PRO A 224 -12.36 -10.90 16.92
N GLN A 225 -12.65 -9.70 16.40
CA GLN A 225 -13.91 -9.02 16.69
C GLN A 225 -15.05 -9.96 16.28
N ARG A 226 -15.76 -10.50 17.27
CA ARG A 226 -16.98 -11.25 17.04
C ARG A 226 -18.01 -10.27 16.48
N ARG A 227 -18.50 -10.58 15.29
CA ARG A 227 -19.65 -9.94 14.63
C ARG A 227 -20.88 -9.96 15.54
#